data_AF-A0A9P8D8N5-F1
#
_entry.id   AF-A0A9P8D8N5-F1
#
_cell.length_a   1.000
_cell.length_b   1.000
_cell.length_c   1.000
_cell.angle_alpha   90.00
_cell.angle_beta   90.00
_cell.angle_gamma   90.00
#
_symmetry.space_group_name_H-M   'P 1'
#
loop_
_entity.id
_entity.type
_entity.pdbx_description
1 polymer ?
#
loop_
_entity_poly.entity_id
_entity_poly.type
_entity_poly.pdbx_seq_one_letter_code
_entity_poly.pdbx_strand_id
1 'polypeptide(L)'
;MRFESLAYMGLAGSATASVILSNDVPLTGPSFLANFDISKTDFLNEAKEKFPSLVEELFDTKILNKTDLIFAVDVFSASTNDSLYSYFHVGDTYKDTLTKGNLTEDTIFRAGSVTKVFTVYAIIAKAGIEALSYPVSIFLPELLGNSSSSPLERIDWSEITVGALATHQAGTSGPGQYLTPDTDGADREGEYGTIAYVKLAYKTSVS
;
A
#
# COMPACT_ATOMS: atom_id res chain seq x y z
N MET A 1 2.50 61.52 -13.02
CA MET A 1 2.13 60.25 -13.69
C MET A 1 3.38 59.42 -13.91
N ARG A 2 3.53 58.29 -13.20
CA ARG A 2 3.85 56.98 -13.77
C ARG A 2 4.02 55.98 -12.63
N PHE A 3 3.29 54.89 -12.78
CA PHE A 3 3.23 53.68 -11.96
C PHE A 3 4.56 52.95 -11.97
N GLU A 4 4.92 52.27 -10.88
CA GLU A 4 5.65 51.01 -10.96
C GLU A 4 5.12 50.05 -9.87
N SER A 5 4.96 48.81 -10.30
CA SER A 5 4.23 47.70 -9.67
C SER A 5 5.12 46.92 -8.70
N LEU A 6 4.56 46.45 -7.57
CA LEU A 6 5.19 45.46 -6.69
C LEU A 6 4.50 44.12 -6.91
N ALA A 7 5.18 43.21 -7.61
CA ALA A 7 4.75 41.83 -7.79
C ALA A 7 5.44 40.92 -6.77
N TYR A 8 4.62 40.06 -6.16
CA TYR A 8 4.97 38.89 -5.36
C TYR A 8 6.04 38.02 -6.01
N MET A 9 6.90 37.42 -5.18
CA MET A 9 7.52 36.15 -5.54
C MET A 9 7.68 35.26 -4.30
N GLY A 10 6.90 34.17 -4.28
CA GLY A 10 6.99 33.09 -3.31
C GLY A 10 8.19 32.18 -3.64
N LEU A 11 8.81 31.64 -2.60
CA LEU A 11 9.86 30.63 -2.69
C LEU A 11 9.23 29.25 -2.48
N ALA A 12 9.07 28.52 -3.58
CA ALA A 12 8.83 27.08 -3.57
C ALA A 12 10.17 26.38 -3.27
N GLY A 13 10.28 25.74 -2.10
CA GLY A 13 11.41 24.88 -1.77
C GLY A 13 11.22 23.50 -2.40
N SER A 14 11.88 23.23 -3.53
CA SER A 14 12.08 21.86 -4.02
C SER A 14 13.21 21.22 -3.22
N ALA A 15 12.89 20.23 -2.38
CA ALA A 15 13.89 19.29 -1.86
C ALA A 15 14.24 18.31 -2.99
N THR A 16 15.28 18.63 -3.77
CA THR A 16 15.88 17.68 -4.70
C THR A 16 16.72 16.68 -3.93
N ALA A 17 16.23 15.44 -3.79
CA ALA A 17 17.08 14.31 -3.41
C ALA A 17 18.13 14.11 -4.51
N SER A 18 19.41 14.25 -4.17
CA SER A 18 20.52 13.96 -5.09
C SER A 18 20.68 12.46 -5.25
N VAL A 19 20.25 11.92 -6.39
CA VAL A 19 20.58 10.55 -6.81
C VAL A 19 22.07 10.53 -7.16
N ILE A 20 22.89 9.91 -6.30
CA ILE A 20 24.27 9.57 -6.66
C ILE A 20 24.19 8.43 -7.66
N LEU A 21 24.27 8.75 -8.95
CA LEU A 21 24.38 7.77 -10.02
C LEU A 21 25.76 7.11 -9.93
N SER A 22 25.82 5.89 -9.39
CA SER A 22 26.89 4.98 -9.78
C SER A 22 26.68 4.65 -11.27
N ASN A 23 27.76 4.60 -12.05
CA ASN A 23 27.71 4.31 -13.50
C ASN A 23 27.18 2.90 -13.83
N ASP A 24 26.85 2.09 -12.83
CA ASP A 24 26.21 0.80 -12.97
C ASP A 24 24.73 0.91 -12.54
N VAL A 25 23.85 1.28 -13.46
CA VAL A 25 22.40 1.10 -13.27
C VAL A 25 22.11 -0.39 -13.51
N PRO A 26 21.69 -1.17 -12.51
CA PRO A 26 21.29 -2.56 -12.74
C PRO A 26 20.16 -2.60 -13.77
N LEU A 27 20.14 -3.62 -14.64
CA LEU A 27 19.06 -3.83 -15.63
C LEU A 27 17.66 -3.87 -14.99
N THR A 28 17.59 -4.11 -13.68
CA THR A 28 16.39 -4.14 -12.85
C THR A 28 15.88 -2.75 -12.42
N GLY A 29 16.49 -1.66 -12.88
CA GLY A 29 16.08 -0.29 -12.55
C GLY A 29 16.76 0.28 -11.30
N PRO A 30 16.33 1.46 -10.82
CA PRO A 30 16.95 2.13 -9.68
C PRO A 30 16.90 1.23 -8.44
N SER A 31 18.07 0.79 -7.99
CA SER A 31 18.26 0.04 -6.75
C SER A 31 18.85 0.97 -5.70
N PHE A 32 18.14 1.14 -4.58
CA PHE A 32 18.75 1.76 -3.40
C PHE A 32 19.84 0.83 -2.89
N LEU A 33 21.05 1.35 -2.73
CA LEU A 33 22.18 0.56 -2.24
C LEU A 33 21.83 -0.04 -0.87
N ALA A 34 22.09 -1.34 -0.71
CA ALA A 34 21.75 -2.09 0.51
C ALA A 34 22.41 -1.54 1.79
N ASN A 35 23.41 -0.68 1.67
CA ASN A 35 24.15 -0.07 2.77
C ASN A 35 23.71 1.37 3.09
N PHE A 36 22.65 1.90 2.46
CA PHE A 36 22.14 3.21 2.80
C PHE A 36 21.45 3.17 4.17
N ASP A 37 22.04 3.86 5.15
CA ASP A 37 21.53 3.94 6.52
C ASP A 37 20.90 5.31 6.75
N ILE A 38 19.58 5.36 6.54
CA ILE A 38 18.79 6.59 6.69
C ILE A 38 18.74 7.08 8.14
N SER A 39 19.05 6.23 9.13
CA SER A 39 19.03 6.60 10.55
C SER A 39 20.01 7.73 10.90
N LYS A 40 21.06 7.89 10.10
CA LYS A 40 22.14 8.87 10.30
C LYS A 40 21.92 10.19 9.57
N THR A 41 20.78 10.34 8.90
CA THR A 41 20.49 11.52 8.07
C THR A 41 19.69 12.56 8.83
N ASP A 42 20.00 13.84 8.61
CA ASP A 42 19.24 14.96 9.21
C ASP A 42 17.79 15.00 8.69
N PHE A 43 17.57 14.56 7.45
CA PHE A 43 16.25 14.47 6.84
C PHE A 43 15.27 13.63 7.65
N LEU A 44 15.73 12.49 8.19
CA LEU A 44 14.86 11.64 9.01
C LEU A 44 14.48 12.33 10.31
N ASN A 45 15.41 13.05 10.96
CA ASN A 45 15.14 13.78 12.18
C ASN A 45 14.14 14.91 11.94
N GLU A 46 14.32 15.67 10.86
CA GLU A 46 13.38 16.73 10.45
C GLU A 46 11.98 16.15 10.16
N ALA A 47 11.90 15.01 9.48
CA ALA A 47 10.63 14.33 9.21
C ALA A 47 9.94 13.87 10.50
N LYS A 48 10.69 13.32 11.46
CA LYS A 48 10.17 12.91 12.78
C LYS A 48 9.58 14.09 13.55
N GLU A 49 10.20 15.26 13.49
CA GLU A 49 9.72 16.47 14.15
C GLU A 49 8.47 17.03 13.47
N LYS A 50 8.38 16.96 12.13
CA LYS A 50 7.27 17.50 11.36
C LYS A 50 6.04 16.60 11.32
N PHE A 51 6.21 15.29 11.35
CA PHE A 51 5.13 14.33 11.17
C PHE A 51 3.97 14.49 12.18
N PRO A 52 4.20 14.64 13.49
CA PRO A 52 3.11 14.84 14.45
C PRO A 52 2.28 16.10 14.16
N SER A 53 2.94 17.20 13.78
CA SER A 53 2.28 18.46 13.44
C SER A 53 1.39 18.33 12.21
N LEU A 54 1.82 17.56 11.20
CA LEU A 54 1.01 17.27 10.02
C LEU A 54 -0.23 16.45 10.38
N VAL A 55 -0.10 15.46 11.27
CA VAL A 55 -1.25 14.66 11.73
C VAL A 55 -2.26 15.54 12.47
N GLU A 56 -1.79 16.43 13.35
CA GLU A 56 -2.68 17.38 14.04
C GLU A 56 -3.37 18.34 13.05
N GLU A 57 -2.66 18.84 12.03
CA GLU A 57 -3.27 19.64 10.96
C GLU A 57 -4.38 18.85 10.22
N LEU A 58 -4.16 17.56 9.93
CA LEU A 58 -5.17 16.71 9.30
C LEU A 58 -6.39 16.46 10.19
N PHE A 59 -6.22 16.45 11.51
CA PHE A 59 -7.34 16.42 12.46
C PHE A 59 -8.08 17.75 12.52
N ASP A 60 -7.37 18.87 12.57
CA ASP A 60 -7.95 20.22 12.64
C ASP A 60 -8.74 20.57 11.39
N THR A 61 -8.22 20.16 10.22
CA THR A 61 -8.89 20.31 8.92
C THR A 61 -10.03 19.31 8.70
N LYS A 62 -10.22 18.36 9.63
CA LYS A 62 -11.25 17.30 9.59
C LYS A 62 -11.12 16.34 8.40
N ILE A 63 -9.95 16.28 7.76
CA ILE A 63 -9.63 15.24 6.78
C ILE A 63 -9.55 13.88 7.49
N LEU A 64 -8.96 13.87 8.70
CA LEU A 64 -8.97 12.73 9.58
C LEU A 64 -9.89 12.98 10.77
N ASN A 65 -10.64 11.96 11.18
CA ASN A 65 -11.45 12.03 12.39
C ASN A 65 -10.60 11.68 13.62
N LYS A 66 -10.27 12.65 14.45
CA LYS A 66 -9.46 12.45 15.66
C LYS A 66 -10.10 11.48 16.67
N THR A 67 -11.42 11.52 16.78
CA THR A 67 -12.18 10.79 17.83
C THR A 67 -12.44 9.34 17.45
N ASP A 68 -12.65 9.06 16.16
CA ASP A 68 -13.07 7.74 15.69
C ASP A 68 -12.00 6.99 14.88
N LEU A 69 -10.82 7.57 14.70
CA LEU A 69 -9.72 6.91 13.99
C LEU A 69 -8.77 6.21 14.95
N ILE A 70 -8.32 5.02 14.57
CA ILE A 70 -7.20 4.31 15.20
C ILE A 70 -6.20 3.97 14.11
N PHE A 71 -4.94 4.31 14.31
CA PHE A 71 -3.87 3.90 13.40
C PHE A 71 -2.51 3.85 14.08
N ALA A 72 -1.63 3.05 13.51
CA ALA A 72 -0.23 2.99 13.89
C ALA A 72 0.63 3.16 12.63
N VAL A 73 1.67 3.98 12.73
CA VAL A 73 2.70 4.14 11.71
C VAL A 73 4.01 3.68 12.31
N ASP A 74 4.71 2.81 11.59
CA ASP A 74 6.04 2.37 11.98
C ASP A 74 6.96 2.43 10.75
N VAL A 75 8.12 3.03 10.93
CA VAL A 75 9.14 3.19 9.91
C VAL A 75 10.36 2.42 10.38
N PHE A 76 10.80 1.46 9.59
CA PHE A 76 11.93 0.58 9.95
C PHE A 76 13.00 0.61 8.87
N SER A 77 14.23 0.33 9.29
CA SER A 77 15.36 0.18 8.38
C SER A 77 15.38 -1.23 7.78
N ALA A 78 15.42 -1.34 6.45
CA ALA A 78 15.61 -2.64 5.80
C ALA A 78 17.04 -3.19 5.99
N SER A 79 18.02 -2.33 6.30
CA SER A 79 19.43 -2.72 6.45
C SER A 79 19.78 -3.16 7.87
N THR A 80 19.23 -2.48 8.89
CA THR A 80 19.49 -2.83 10.30
C THR A 80 18.35 -3.61 10.94
N ASN A 81 17.16 -3.63 10.31
CA ASN A 81 15.94 -4.24 10.82
C ASN A 81 15.44 -3.61 12.14
N ASP A 82 15.87 -2.38 12.43
CA ASP A 82 15.45 -1.61 13.60
C ASP A 82 14.29 -0.67 13.25
N SER A 83 13.37 -0.46 14.20
CA SER A 83 12.41 0.64 14.09
C SER A 83 13.14 1.97 14.25
N LEU A 84 12.90 2.86 13.29
CA LEU A 84 13.46 4.20 13.22
C LEU A 84 12.50 5.23 13.81
N TYR A 85 11.19 5.00 13.70
CA TYR A 85 10.14 5.89 14.18
C TYR A 85 8.82 5.15 14.29
N SER A 86 8.10 5.35 15.39
CA SER A 86 6.74 4.83 15.55
C SER A 86 5.81 5.93 16.06
N TYR A 87 4.59 5.93 15.54
CA TYR A 87 3.52 6.84 15.93
C TYR A 87 2.23 6.06 16.09
N PHE A 88 1.50 6.33 17.17
CA PHE A 88 0.26 5.63 17.52
C PHE A 88 -0.82 6.64 17.82
N HIS A 89 -1.98 6.48 17.20
CA HIS A 89 -3.17 7.27 17.48
C HIS A 89 -4.34 6.37 17.85
N VAL A 90 -5.04 6.74 18.91
CA VAL A 90 -6.25 6.07 19.39
C VAL A 90 -7.28 7.14 19.70
N GLY A 91 -8.33 7.19 18.88
CA GLY A 91 -9.48 8.03 19.13
C GLY A 91 -10.23 7.62 20.40
N ASP A 92 -10.82 8.61 21.08
CA ASP A 92 -11.49 8.43 22.39
C ASP A 92 -12.59 7.36 22.35
N THR A 93 -13.33 7.25 21.23
CA THR A 93 -14.41 6.27 21.05
C THR A 93 -13.92 4.83 21.19
N TYR A 94 -12.64 4.57 20.91
CA TYR A 94 -12.09 3.21 20.81
C TYR A 94 -11.10 2.84 21.91
N LYS A 95 -10.81 3.74 22.85
CA LYS A 95 -9.87 3.45 23.96
C LYS A 95 -10.27 2.20 24.75
N ASP A 96 -11.57 2.03 24.99
CA ASP A 96 -12.11 0.90 25.75
C ASP A 96 -12.14 -0.43 24.96
N THR A 97 -11.93 -0.37 23.64
CA THR A 97 -11.85 -1.57 22.78
C THR A 97 -10.47 -2.22 22.82
N LEU A 98 -9.46 -1.51 23.30
CA LEU A 98 -8.09 -2.00 23.36
C LEU A 98 -7.91 -2.94 24.56
N THR A 99 -7.63 -4.21 24.29
CA THR A 99 -7.48 -5.24 25.32
C THR A 99 -6.40 -4.93 26.37
N LYS A 100 -5.32 -4.23 25.98
CA LYS A 100 -4.25 -3.79 26.90
C LYS A 100 -4.41 -2.33 27.36
N GLY A 101 -5.50 -1.66 26.98
CA GLY A 101 -5.76 -0.24 27.27
C GLY A 101 -4.90 0.75 26.48
N ASN A 102 -3.94 0.27 25.69
CA ASN A 102 -3.10 1.09 24.83
C ASN A 102 -2.88 0.44 23.47
N LEU A 103 -2.56 1.28 22.48
CA LEU A 103 -2.12 0.83 21.17
C LEU A 103 -0.61 0.72 21.21
N THR A 104 -0.10 -0.45 20.87
CA THR A 104 1.33 -0.79 20.95
C THR A 104 1.76 -1.49 19.67
N GLU A 105 3.06 -1.68 19.50
CA GLU A 105 3.64 -2.50 18.43
C GLU A 105 3.12 -3.95 18.42
N ASP A 106 2.70 -4.47 19.58
CA ASP A 106 2.11 -5.81 19.72
C ASP A 106 0.63 -5.88 19.32
N THR A 107 -0.01 -4.75 19.02
CA THR A 107 -1.44 -4.74 18.71
C THR A 107 -1.70 -5.39 17.35
N ILE A 108 -2.65 -6.34 17.31
CA ILE A 108 -3.00 -7.08 16.10
C ILE A 108 -4.10 -6.32 15.34
N PHE A 109 -3.85 -6.09 14.04
CA PHE A 109 -4.81 -5.45 13.15
C PHE A 109 -5.29 -6.41 12.06
N ARG A 110 -6.50 -6.17 11.56
CA ARG A 110 -7.00 -6.83 10.35
C ARG A 110 -6.23 -6.28 9.14
N ALA A 111 -5.39 -7.11 8.54
CA ALA A 111 -4.56 -6.72 7.39
C ALA A 111 -5.36 -6.47 6.07
N GLY A 112 -6.59 -6.98 5.97
CA GLY A 112 -7.45 -6.75 4.80
C GLY A 112 -6.79 -7.19 3.49
N SER A 113 -6.87 -6.35 2.45
CA SER A 113 -6.31 -6.64 1.13
C SER A 113 -4.79 -6.79 1.09
N VAL A 114 -4.05 -6.31 2.11
CA VAL A 114 -2.59 -6.53 2.23
C VAL A 114 -2.27 -8.03 2.31
N THR A 115 -3.21 -8.84 2.79
CA THR A 115 -3.09 -10.31 2.85
C THR A 115 -2.78 -10.94 1.48
N LYS A 116 -3.19 -10.33 0.37
CA LYS A 116 -2.93 -10.84 -0.99
C LYS A 116 -1.45 -11.01 -1.30
N VAL A 117 -0.58 -10.17 -0.74
CA VAL A 117 0.88 -10.30 -0.93
C VAL A 117 1.39 -11.61 -0.34
N PHE A 118 0.88 -12.01 0.83
CA PHE A 118 1.23 -13.29 1.44
C PHE A 118 0.69 -14.47 0.62
N THR A 119 -0.50 -14.34 0.03
CA THR A 119 -1.05 -15.36 -0.88
C THR A 119 -0.14 -15.59 -2.09
N VAL A 120 0.26 -14.51 -2.78
CA VAL A 120 1.16 -14.61 -3.95
C VAL A 120 2.53 -15.16 -3.54
N TYR A 121 3.08 -14.69 -2.42
CA TYR A 121 4.33 -15.22 -1.88
C TYR A 121 4.23 -16.72 -1.57
N ALA A 122 3.13 -17.18 -0.96
CA ALA A 122 2.94 -18.59 -0.66
C ALA A 122 2.87 -19.47 -1.92
N ILE A 123 2.23 -18.98 -2.99
CA ILE A 123 2.21 -19.66 -4.29
C ILE A 123 3.64 -19.81 -4.82
N ILE A 124 4.40 -18.71 -4.87
CA ILE A 124 5.79 -18.72 -5.38
C ILE A 124 6.68 -19.62 -4.51
N ALA A 125 6.58 -19.52 -3.19
CA ALA A 125 7.37 -20.30 -2.26
C ALA A 125 7.09 -21.81 -2.35
N LYS A 126 5.85 -22.20 -2.74
CA LYS A 126 5.44 -23.60 -2.80
C LYS A 126 5.61 -24.22 -4.18
N ALA A 127 5.29 -23.47 -5.24
CA ALA A 127 5.17 -23.97 -6.61
C ALA A 127 6.17 -23.34 -7.59
N GLY A 128 7.04 -22.45 -7.10
CA GLY A 128 7.99 -21.71 -7.94
C GLY A 128 7.37 -20.48 -8.60
N ILE A 129 8.23 -19.63 -9.16
CA ILE A 129 7.80 -18.40 -9.84
C ILE A 129 7.08 -18.71 -11.17
N GLU A 130 7.44 -19.83 -11.79
CA GLU A 130 6.84 -20.37 -13.01
C GLU A 130 5.35 -20.67 -12.87
N ALA A 131 4.88 -20.94 -11.64
CA ALA A 131 3.47 -21.15 -11.36
C ALA A 131 2.60 -19.95 -11.77
N LEU A 132 3.16 -18.74 -11.78
CA LEU A 132 2.45 -17.54 -12.23
C LEU A 132 2.16 -17.56 -13.74
N SER A 133 2.89 -18.34 -14.53
CA SER A 133 2.67 -18.47 -15.98
C SER A 133 1.67 -19.58 -16.33
N TYR A 134 1.30 -20.43 -15.38
CA TYR A 134 0.38 -21.52 -15.64
C TYR A 134 -1.08 -21.05 -15.65
N PRO A 135 -1.91 -21.59 -16.56
CA PRO A 135 -3.36 -21.45 -16.49
C PRO A 135 -3.90 -21.89 -15.13
N VAL A 136 -4.83 -21.12 -14.56
CA VAL A 136 -5.46 -21.44 -13.27
C VAL A 136 -6.24 -22.76 -13.33
N SER A 137 -6.76 -23.11 -14.51
CA SER A 137 -7.47 -24.37 -14.76
C SER A 137 -6.63 -25.63 -14.55
N ILE A 138 -5.30 -25.54 -14.51
CA ILE A 138 -4.43 -26.67 -14.12
C ILE A 138 -4.62 -27.01 -12.64
N PHE A 139 -4.86 -26.00 -11.80
CA PHE A 139 -5.04 -26.17 -10.35
C PHE A 139 -6.51 -26.30 -9.96
N LEU A 140 -7.40 -25.64 -10.70
CA LEU A 140 -8.85 -25.61 -10.48
C LEU A 140 -9.57 -26.06 -11.77
N PRO A 141 -9.54 -27.36 -12.11
CA PRO A 141 -10.11 -27.87 -13.36
C PRO A 141 -11.62 -27.64 -13.49
N GLU A 142 -12.33 -27.47 -12.38
CA GLU A 142 -13.76 -27.15 -12.34
C GLU A 142 -14.10 -25.82 -13.05
N LEU A 143 -13.15 -24.88 -13.15
CA LEU A 143 -13.37 -23.61 -13.83
C LEU A 143 -13.64 -23.78 -15.34
N LEU A 144 -13.17 -24.87 -15.94
CA LEU A 144 -13.43 -25.19 -17.34
C LEU A 144 -14.91 -25.48 -17.62
N GLY A 145 -15.71 -25.77 -16.59
CA GLY A 145 -17.15 -25.98 -16.71
C GLY A 145 -17.97 -24.71 -16.93
N ASN A 146 -17.36 -23.51 -16.85
CA ASN A 146 -18.03 -22.23 -17.04
C ASN A 146 -18.23 -21.89 -18.54
N SER A 147 -18.96 -22.74 -19.25
CA SER A 147 -19.14 -22.65 -20.71
C SER A 147 -20.53 -22.13 -21.09
N SER A 148 -20.63 -20.85 -21.49
CA SER A 148 -21.71 -20.36 -22.37
C SER A 148 -21.36 -20.62 -23.84
N SER A 149 -22.37 -20.79 -24.70
CA SER A 149 -22.17 -20.86 -26.16
C SER A 149 -21.73 -19.51 -26.74
N SER A 150 -22.05 -18.41 -26.05
CA SER A 150 -21.64 -17.05 -26.42
C SER A 150 -20.25 -16.73 -25.85
N PRO A 151 -19.24 -16.41 -26.69
CA PRO A 151 -17.92 -16.00 -26.22
C PRO A 151 -17.92 -14.72 -25.36
N LEU A 152 -18.94 -13.88 -25.49
CA LEU A 152 -19.08 -12.64 -24.71
C LEU A 152 -19.65 -12.88 -23.31
N GLU A 153 -20.18 -14.07 -23.04
CA GLU A 153 -20.83 -14.43 -21.79
C GLU A 153 -20.03 -15.47 -20.98
N ARG A 154 -18.80 -15.76 -21.40
CA ARG A 154 -17.95 -16.73 -20.71
C ARG A 154 -16.54 -16.21 -20.53
N ILE A 155 -15.92 -16.64 -19.43
CA ILE A 155 -14.48 -16.46 -19.20
C ILE A 155 -13.77 -17.71 -19.70
N ASP A 156 -12.78 -17.54 -20.57
CA ASP A 156 -11.93 -18.65 -21.00
C ASP A 156 -10.82 -18.92 -19.96
N TRP A 157 -11.16 -19.71 -18.94
CA TRP A 157 -10.25 -20.06 -17.85
C TRP A 157 -9.04 -20.89 -18.27
N SER A 158 -8.99 -21.39 -19.52
CA SER A 158 -7.82 -22.06 -20.07
C SER A 158 -6.69 -21.10 -20.43
N GLU A 159 -7.00 -19.82 -20.63
CA GLU A 159 -6.04 -18.76 -20.99
C GLU A 159 -5.69 -17.86 -19.79
N ILE A 160 -6.49 -17.89 -18.72
CA ILE A 160 -6.24 -17.08 -17.52
C ILE A 160 -5.15 -17.71 -16.67
N THR A 161 -4.00 -17.03 -16.55
CA THR A 161 -2.88 -17.49 -15.73
C THR A 161 -3.06 -17.12 -14.25
N VAL A 162 -2.38 -17.85 -13.37
CA VAL A 162 -2.29 -17.49 -11.94
C VAL A 162 -1.70 -16.09 -11.76
N GLY A 163 -0.72 -15.71 -12.58
CA GLY A 163 -0.13 -14.38 -12.60
C GLY A 163 -1.13 -13.30 -12.99
N ALA A 164 -1.97 -13.55 -13.99
CA ALA A 164 -3.04 -12.62 -14.38
C ALA A 164 -4.04 -12.38 -13.24
N LEU A 165 -4.34 -13.40 -12.42
CA LEU A 165 -5.15 -13.23 -11.22
C LEU A 165 -4.40 -12.45 -10.13
N ALA A 166 -3.12 -12.77 -9.91
CA ALA A 166 -2.29 -12.10 -8.91
C ALA A 166 -2.10 -10.60 -9.20
N THR A 167 -2.05 -10.20 -10.48
CA THR A 167 -1.90 -8.81 -10.91
C THR A 167 -3.21 -8.10 -11.21
N HIS A 168 -4.36 -8.72 -10.91
CA HIS A 168 -5.70 -8.19 -11.24
C HIS A 168 -5.91 -7.91 -12.75
N GLN A 169 -5.24 -8.66 -13.63
CA GLN A 169 -5.34 -8.56 -15.09
C GLN A 169 -6.21 -9.67 -15.73
N ALA A 170 -6.81 -10.53 -14.91
CA ALA A 170 -7.67 -11.62 -15.40
C ALA A 170 -9.06 -11.16 -15.90
N GLY A 171 -9.38 -9.86 -15.84
CA GLY A 171 -10.70 -9.34 -16.24
C GLY A 171 -11.83 -9.68 -15.26
N THR A 172 -11.51 -10.12 -14.04
CA THR A 172 -12.48 -10.44 -13.00
C THR A 172 -12.80 -9.21 -12.15
N SER A 173 -14.07 -8.86 -11.99
CA SER A 173 -14.50 -7.80 -11.07
C SER A 173 -14.58 -8.30 -9.62
N GLY A 174 -14.60 -7.36 -8.66
CA GLY A 174 -14.77 -7.69 -7.25
C GLY A 174 -16.20 -8.19 -6.92
N PRO A 175 -16.39 -8.87 -5.78
CA PRO A 175 -17.70 -9.42 -5.40
C PRO A 175 -18.78 -8.35 -5.16
N GLY A 176 -18.41 -7.07 -5.07
CA GLY A 176 -19.37 -5.97 -4.88
C GLY A 176 -20.47 -5.93 -5.94
N GLN A 177 -20.15 -6.27 -7.19
CA GLN A 177 -21.15 -6.34 -8.27
C GLN A 177 -22.11 -7.54 -8.16
N TYR A 178 -21.73 -8.60 -7.42
CA TYR A 178 -22.58 -9.78 -7.23
C TYR A 178 -23.39 -9.75 -5.94
N LEU A 179 -22.96 -8.93 -4.96
CA LEU A 179 -23.61 -8.83 -3.64
C LEU A 179 -24.66 -7.71 -3.56
N THR A 180 -24.77 -6.86 -4.59
CA THR A 180 -25.85 -5.87 -4.74
C THR A 180 -26.46 -5.99 -6.13
N PRO A 181 -27.45 -6.88 -6.34
CA PRO A 181 -28.27 -6.78 -7.54
C PRO A 181 -29.08 -5.48 -7.43
N ASP A 182 -28.92 -4.60 -8.40
CA ASP A 182 -29.51 -3.25 -8.52
C ASP A 182 -29.11 -2.20 -7.48
N THR A 183 -28.06 -1.43 -7.81
CA THR A 183 -28.13 0.04 -7.70
C THR A 183 -27.37 0.66 -8.87
N ASP A 184 -28.03 0.73 -10.03
CA ASP A 184 -27.66 1.70 -11.05
C ASP A 184 -27.79 3.11 -10.46
N GLY A 185 -26.68 3.86 -10.43
CA GLY A 185 -26.70 5.32 -10.29
C GLY A 185 -26.82 5.91 -8.89
N ALA A 186 -26.39 5.22 -7.84
CA ALA A 186 -26.19 5.85 -6.53
C ALA A 186 -24.70 5.98 -6.23
N ASP A 187 -24.20 7.21 -6.35
CA ASP A 187 -22.90 7.67 -5.87
C ASP A 187 -22.80 7.33 -4.39
N ARG A 188 -22.19 6.17 -4.08
CA ARG A 188 -21.85 5.83 -2.71
C ARG A 188 -20.38 6.15 -2.54
N GLU A 189 -20.14 7.31 -1.91
CA GLU A 189 -18.98 7.48 -1.04
C GLU A 189 -19.04 6.38 0.03
N GLY A 190 -18.50 5.21 -0.32
CA GLY A 190 -18.05 4.26 0.66
C GLY A 190 -16.82 4.85 1.30
N GLU A 191 -16.98 5.46 2.47
CA GLU A 191 -15.89 5.61 3.44
C GLU A 191 -15.38 4.20 3.79
N TYR A 192 -14.56 3.65 2.90
CA TYR A 192 -13.62 2.62 3.26
C TYR A 192 -12.60 3.34 4.12
N GLY A 193 -12.75 3.23 5.44
CA GLY A 193 -11.70 3.58 6.38
C GLY A 193 -10.39 2.98 5.88
N THR A 194 -9.55 3.85 5.31
CA THR A 194 -8.27 3.45 4.76
C THR A 194 -7.37 3.21 5.96
N ILE A 195 -7.28 1.96 6.38
CA ILE A 195 -6.21 1.55 7.27
C ILE A 195 -4.97 1.41 6.40
N ALA A 196 -4.22 2.50 6.28
CA ALA A 196 -2.94 2.53 5.59
C ALA A 196 -1.88 1.84 6.47
N TYR A 197 -1.61 0.57 6.19
CA TYR A 197 -0.36 -0.06 6.58
C TYR A 197 0.63 0.08 5.43
N VAL A 198 1.57 1.04 5.55
CA VAL A 198 2.72 1.13 4.65
C VAL A 198 3.86 0.33 5.26
N LYS A 199 3.99 -0.95 4.89
CA LYS A 199 5.17 -1.75 5.19
C LYS A 199 6.03 -1.86 3.93
N LEU A 200 7.00 -0.96 3.77
CA LEU A 200 7.99 -1.02 2.70
C LEU A 200 9.21 -1.80 3.18
N ALA A 201 9.29 -3.08 2.82
CA ALA A 201 10.52 -3.87 2.97
C ALA A 201 10.81 -4.57 1.63
N TYR A 202 11.94 -4.25 1.01
CA TYR A 202 12.50 -5.04 -0.08
C TYR A 202 13.78 -5.70 0.43
N LYS A 203 13.80 -7.04 0.44
CA LYS A 203 15.00 -7.83 0.71
C LYS A 203 15.36 -8.58 -0.57
N THR A 204 16.34 -8.10 -1.31
CA THR A 204 17.04 -8.93 -2.30
C THR A 204 18.02 -9.84 -1.58
N SER A 205 17.63 -11.10 -1.43
CA SER A 205 18.58 -12.19 -1.24
C SER A 205 18.93 -12.72 -2.62
N VAL A 206 20.07 -12.30 -3.17
CA VAL A 206 20.72 -13.03 -4.27
C VAL A 206 21.76 -13.92 -3.62
N SER A 207 21.51 -15.22 -3.63
CA SER A 207 22.54 -16.25 -3.48
C SER A 207 22.99 -16.69 -4.86
#